data_AF-A0A1H7DSK4-F1
#
_entry.id   AF-A0A1H7DSK4-F1
#
_cell.length_a   1.000
_cell.length_b   1.000
_cell.length_c   1.000
_cell.angle_alpha   90.00
_cell.angle_beta   90.00
_cell.angle_gamma   90.00
#
_symmetry.space_group_name_H-M   'P 1'
#
loop_
_entity.id
_entity.type
_entity.pdbx_description
1 polymer ?
#
loop_
_entity_poly.entity_id
_entity_poly.type
_entity_poly.pdbx_seq_one_letter_code
_entity_poly.pdbx_strand_id
1 'polypeptide(L)'
;MNVGMLGGDVAQIQQHAIAYRSLGDNLAACGGNVVSTTDSAVAGLQEQITNAQTAVVSALLAVSQESRSVTTSFGGVQWTGANRTQAEEVGVELDARVNETTVRVQEIFETFRADLARLGGELNDVATQFNAVAVAAGESAGSLGQAMDAQAVQLDEIMNTGITRV
;
A
#
# COMPACT_ATOMS: atom_id res chain seq x y z
N MET A 1 41.66 -8.17 44.78
CA MET A 1 41.54 -6.98 43.91
C MET A 1 40.78 -7.41 42.66
N ASN A 2 39.51 -7.01 42.54
CA ASN A 2 38.59 -7.40 41.46
C ASN A 2 38.05 -6.16 40.69
N VAL A 3 38.74 -5.03 40.82
CA VAL A 3 38.25 -3.70 40.41
C VAL A 3 38.15 -3.56 38.88
N GLY A 4 39.00 -4.30 38.13
CA GLY A 4 38.98 -4.30 36.66
C GLY A 4 37.89 -5.16 36.01
N MET A 5 37.34 -6.15 36.74
CA MET A 5 36.28 -7.02 36.22
C MET A 5 34.90 -6.35 36.38
N LEU A 6 34.75 -5.50 37.40
CA LEU A 6 33.49 -4.85 37.78
C LEU A 6 33.22 -3.54 37.02
N GLY A 7 34.26 -2.77 36.67
CA GLY A 7 34.12 -1.64 35.72
C GLY A 7 33.79 -2.09 34.29
N GLY A 8 34.17 -3.33 33.94
CA GLY A 8 33.78 -3.96 32.67
C GLY A 8 32.27 -4.24 32.58
N ASP A 9 31.64 -4.62 33.68
CA ASP A 9 30.20 -4.91 33.75
C ASP A 9 29.36 -3.63 33.56
N VAL A 10 29.76 -2.49 34.15
CA VAL A 10 29.12 -1.18 33.94
C VAL A 10 29.23 -0.74 32.47
N ALA A 11 30.41 -0.89 31.88
CA ALA A 11 30.63 -0.57 30.47
C ALA A 11 29.78 -1.45 29.54
N GLN A 12 29.62 -2.74 29.86
CA GLN A 12 28.73 -3.64 29.12
C GLN A 12 27.26 -3.23 29.24
N ILE A 13 26.77 -2.88 30.43
CA ILE A 13 25.40 -2.42 30.63
C ILE A 13 25.12 -1.15 29.82
N GLN A 14 26.04 -0.18 29.85
CA GLN A 14 25.93 1.05 29.04
C GLN A 14 25.97 0.76 27.54
N GLN A 15 26.81 -0.20 27.10
CA GLN A 15 26.87 -0.61 25.71
C GLN A 15 25.55 -1.25 25.24
N HIS A 16 24.90 -2.05 26.10
CA HIS A 16 23.57 -2.60 25.82
C HIS A 16 22.47 -1.53 25.82
N ALA A 17 22.54 -0.53 26.70
CA ALA A 17 21.62 0.60 26.71
C ALA A 17 21.65 1.41 25.40
N ILE A 18 22.83 1.62 24.83
CA ILE A 18 23.01 2.27 23.51
C ILE A 18 22.32 1.46 22.41
N ALA A 19 22.47 0.14 22.42
CA ALA A 19 21.83 -0.74 21.43
C ALA A 19 20.30 -0.67 21.50
N TYR A 20 19.71 -0.59 22.70
CA TYR A 20 18.26 -0.43 22.87
C TYR A 20 17.75 0.93 22.36
N ARG A 21 18.49 2.01 22.60
CA ARG A 21 18.15 3.34 22.04
C ARG A 21 18.21 3.33 20.51
N SER A 22 19.28 2.77 19.94
CA SER A 22 19.41 2.61 18.49
C SER A 22 18.30 1.73 17.89
N LEU A 23 17.91 0.66 18.58
CA LEU A 23 16.78 -0.17 18.17
C LEU A 23 15.48 0.64 18.15
N GLY A 24 15.24 1.49 19.15
CA GLY A 24 14.06 2.35 19.20
C GLY A 24 13.98 3.33 18.03
N ASP A 25 15.09 4.01 17.71
CA ASP A 25 15.17 4.92 16.56
C ASP A 25 14.93 4.18 15.24
N ASN A 26 15.51 2.99 15.08
CA ASN A 26 15.34 2.17 13.88
C ASN A 26 13.90 1.65 13.73
N LEU A 27 13.21 1.32 14.82
CA LEU A 27 11.81 0.92 14.80
C LEU A 27 10.90 2.07 14.38
N ALA A 28 11.12 3.27 14.93
CA ALA A 28 10.37 4.46 14.54
C ALA A 28 10.59 4.80 13.04
N ALA A 29 11.84 4.75 12.57
CA ALA A 29 12.16 4.94 11.16
C ALA A 29 11.52 3.87 10.26
N CYS A 30 11.53 2.61 10.68
CA CYS A 30 10.87 1.51 9.97
C CYS A 30 9.36 1.74 9.85
N GLY A 31 8.69 2.12 10.95
CA GLY A 31 7.27 2.45 10.94
C GLY A 31 6.93 3.56 9.95
N GLY A 32 7.69 4.66 9.97
CA GLY A 32 7.51 5.76 9.02
C GLY A 32 7.75 5.36 7.56
N ASN A 33 8.78 4.53 7.30
CA ASN A 33 9.08 4.04 5.96
C ASN A 33 7.98 3.12 5.42
N VAL A 34 7.39 2.28 6.25
CA VAL A 34 6.27 1.41 5.86
C VAL A 34 5.06 2.24 5.45
N VAL A 35 4.68 3.26 6.24
CA VAL A 35 3.58 4.18 5.89
C VAL A 35 3.86 4.88 4.56
N SER A 36 5.03 5.52 4.44
CA SER A 36 5.40 6.25 3.22
C SER A 36 5.44 5.37 1.97
N THR A 37 5.92 4.13 2.10
CA THR A 37 6.00 3.18 0.99
C THR A 37 4.62 2.70 0.58
N THR A 38 3.76 2.38 1.56
CA THR A 38 2.37 1.99 1.32
C THR A 38 1.59 3.10 0.62
N ASP A 39 1.68 4.34 1.10
CA ASP A 39 1.00 5.48 0.48
C ASP A 39 1.44 5.68 -0.97
N SER A 40 2.75 5.61 -1.22
CA SER A 40 3.31 5.75 -2.58
C SER A 40 2.85 4.62 -3.52
N ALA A 41 2.80 3.38 -3.02
CA ALA A 41 2.35 2.23 -3.80
C ALA A 41 0.85 2.33 -4.12
N VAL A 42 0.02 2.71 -3.14
CA VAL A 42 -1.43 2.91 -3.34
C VAL A 42 -1.68 4.02 -4.36
N ALA A 43 -1.00 5.17 -4.24
CA ALA A 43 -1.12 6.27 -5.19
C ALA A 43 -0.70 5.86 -6.61
N GLY A 44 0.44 5.17 -6.76
CA GLY A 44 0.92 4.69 -8.05
C GLY A 44 -0.02 3.68 -8.71
N LEU A 45 -0.62 2.78 -7.93
CA LEU A 45 -1.65 1.87 -8.44
C LEU A 45 -2.88 2.65 -8.92
N GLN A 46 -3.41 3.57 -8.10
CA GLN A 46 -4.58 4.38 -8.48
C GLN A 46 -4.37 5.14 -9.80
N GLU A 47 -3.17 5.67 -10.03
CA GLU A 47 -2.81 6.32 -11.29
C GLU A 47 -2.80 5.34 -12.48
N GLN A 48 -2.11 4.20 -12.34
CA GLN A 48 -2.06 3.17 -13.40
C GLN A 48 -3.46 2.69 -13.80
N ILE A 49 -4.34 2.50 -12.83
CA ILE A 49 -5.72 2.05 -13.05
C ILE A 49 -6.55 3.12 -13.76
N THR A 50 -6.39 4.39 -13.38
CA THR A 50 -7.05 5.52 -14.07
C THR A 50 -6.62 5.59 -15.54
N ASN A 51 -5.34 5.40 -15.80
CA ASN A 51 -4.80 5.37 -17.17
C ASN A 51 -5.32 4.16 -17.96
N ALA A 52 -5.35 2.97 -17.35
CA ALA A 52 -5.90 1.77 -17.97
C ALA A 52 -7.41 1.92 -18.29
N GLN A 53 -8.19 2.49 -17.37
CA GLN A 53 -9.61 2.76 -17.58
C GLN A 53 -9.82 3.72 -18.76
N THR A 54 -9.03 4.80 -18.82
CA THR A 54 -9.08 5.77 -19.92
C THR A 54 -8.78 5.12 -21.27
N ALA A 55 -7.76 4.25 -21.32
CA ALA A 55 -7.40 3.51 -22.51
C ALA A 55 -8.52 2.54 -22.94
N VAL A 56 -9.13 1.82 -22.00
CA VAL A 56 -10.21 0.88 -22.30
C VAL A 56 -11.46 1.60 -22.77
N VAL A 57 -11.90 2.66 -22.10
CA VAL A 57 -13.05 3.47 -22.53
C VAL A 57 -12.81 4.01 -23.95
N SER A 58 -11.60 4.48 -24.24
CA SER A 58 -11.23 4.94 -25.59
C SER A 58 -11.32 3.82 -26.63
N ALA A 59 -10.84 2.62 -26.31
CA ALA A 59 -10.93 1.46 -27.20
C ALA A 59 -12.39 1.02 -27.43
N LEU A 60 -13.23 1.03 -26.39
CA LEU A 60 -14.66 0.71 -26.49
C LEU A 60 -15.41 1.73 -27.36
N LEU A 61 -15.08 3.02 -27.23
CA LEU A 61 -15.64 4.06 -28.08
C LEU A 61 -15.25 3.86 -29.54
N ALA A 62 -13.99 3.47 -29.82
CA ALA A 62 -13.54 3.17 -31.17
C ALA A 62 -14.28 1.96 -31.76
N VAL A 63 -14.44 0.87 -31.00
CA VAL A 63 -15.22 -0.31 -31.44
C VAL A 63 -16.68 0.05 -31.70
N SER A 64 -17.28 0.86 -30.85
CA SER A 64 -18.66 1.33 -31.03
C SER A 64 -18.82 2.21 -32.28
N GLN A 65 -17.86 3.09 -32.55
CA GLN A 65 -17.85 3.90 -33.76
C GLN A 65 -17.66 3.06 -35.02
N GLU A 66 -16.73 2.10 -35.00
CA GLU A 66 -16.50 1.18 -36.11
C GLU A 66 -17.74 0.32 -36.40
N SER A 67 -18.38 -0.20 -35.36
CA SER A 67 -19.63 -0.94 -35.47
C SER A 67 -20.72 -0.11 -36.15
N ARG A 68 -20.93 1.15 -35.74
CA ARG A 68 -21.90 2.04 -36.39
C ARG A 68 -21.52 2.35 -37.84
N SER A 69 -20.24 2.51 -38.13
CA SER A 69 -19.73 2.73 -39.49
C SER A 69 -20.10 1.55 -40.39
N VAL A 70 -19.83 0.32 -39.93
CA VAL A 70 -20.18 -0.92 -40.62
C VAL A 70 -21.71 -1.04 -40.80
N THR A 71 -22.50 -0.84 -39.75
CA THR A 71 -23.98 -0.86 -39.84
C THR A 71 -24.52 0.18 -40.82
N THR A 72 -23.94 1.38 -40.84
CA THR A 72 -24.33 2.43 -41.80
C THR A 72 -23.98 2.04 -43.23
N SER A 73 -22.82 1.41 -43.44
CA SER A 73 -22.41 0.91 -44.76
C SER A 73 -23.35 -0.17 -45.30
N PHE A 74 -23.90 -1.04 -44.43
CA PHE A 74 -24.92 -2.00 -44.81
C PHE A 74 -26.18 -1.30 -45.34
N GLY A 75 -26.59 -0.19 -44.73
CA GLY A 75 -27.73 0.62 -45.19
C GLY A 75 -27.52 1.34 -46.52
N GLY A 76 -26.26 1.59 -46.91
CA GLY A 76 -25.90 2.18 -48.20
C GLY A 76 -25.91 1.19 -49.38
N VAL A 77 -26.02 -0.11 -49.10
CA VAL A 77 -26.08 -1.17 -50.11
C VAL A 77 -27.54 -1.58 -50.34
N GLN A 78 -27.97 -1.65 -51.60
CA GLN A 78 -29.30 -2.16 -51.93
C GLN A 78 -29.33 -3.69 -51.86
N TRP A 79 -29.67 -4.20 -50.68
CA TRP A 79 -29.96 -5.62 -50.48
C TRP A 79 -31.38 -5.96 -50.98
N THR A 80 -31.54 -7.09 -51.65
CA THR A 80 -32.83 -7.56 -52.19
C THR A 80 -33.27 -8.88 -51.56
N GLY A 81 -34.58 -9.08 -51.42
CA GLY A 81 -35.16 -10.33 -50.90
C GLY A 81 -34.66 -10.69 -49.49
N ALA A 82 -34.39 -11.98 -49.25
CA ALA A 82 -33.95 -12.51 -47.97
C ALA A 82 -32.64 -11.88 -47.45
N ASN A 83 -31.75 -11.42 -48.34
CA ASN A 83 -30.48 -10.80 -47.97
C ASN A 83 -30.67 -9.46 -47.25
N ARG A 84 -31.78 -8.76 -47.52
CA ARG A 84 -32.11 -7.50 -46.85
C ARG A 84 -32.45 -7.74 -45.37
N THR A 85 -33.36 -8.66 -45.11
CA THR A 85 -33.77 -9.02 -43.75
C THR A 85 -32.57 -9.52 -42.94
N GLN A 86 -31.72 -10.36 -43.54
CA GLN A 86 -30.52 -10.85 -42.88
C GLN A 86 -29.50 -9.74 -42.58
N ALA A 87 -29.30 -8.77 -43.47
CA ALA A 87 -28.41 -7.65 -43.23
C ALA A 87 -28.92 -6.72 -42.12
N GLU A 88 -30.24 -6.47 -42.07
CA GLU A 88 -30.89 -5.68 -41.02
C GLU A 88 -30.78 -6.40 -39.65
N GLU A 89 -31.01 -7.71 -39.59
CA GLU A 89 -30.85 -8.53 -38.37
C GLU A 89 -29.42 -8.55 -37.85
N VAL A 90 -28.43 -8.77 -38.73
CA VAL A 90 -27.00 -8.76 -38.37
C VAL A 90 -26.58 -7.38 -37.84
N GLY A 91 -27.06 -6.29 -38.45
CA GLY A 91 -26.77 -4.94 -37.99
C GLY A 91 -27.31 -4.64 -36.59
N VAL A 92 -28.54 -5.07 -36.30
CA VAL A 92 -29.16 -4.93 -34.97
C VAL A 92 -28.45 -5.80 -33.94
N GLU A 93 -28.12 -7.04 -34.28
CA GLU A 93 -27.41 -7.95 -33.37
C GLU A 93 -25.99 -7.45 -33.06
N LEU A 94 -25.28 -6.91 -34.05
CA LEU A 94 -23.95 -6.34 -33.87
C LEU A 94 -23.99 -5.13 -32.92
N ASP A 95 -24.89 -4.17 -33.16
CA ASP A 95 -25.02 -2.98 -32.30
C ASP A 95 -25.40 -3.37 -30.86
N ALA A 96 -26.32 -4.32 -30.69
CA ALA A 96 -26.69 -4.84 -29.37
C ALA A 96 -25.51 -5.47 -28.63
N ARG A 97 -24.75 -6.36 -29.28
CA ARG A 97 -23.59 -7.04 -28.68
C ARG A 97 -22.47 -6.06 -28.31
N VAL A 98 -22.20 -5.08 -29.16
CA VAL A 98 -21.17 -4.06 -28.91
C VAL A 98 -21.58 -3.14 -27.75
N ASN A 99 -22.84 -2.70 -27.70
CA ASN A 99 -23.34 -1.89 -26.60
C ASN A 99 -23.35 -2.66 -25.27
N GLU A 100 -23.84 -3.90 -25.25
CA GLU A 100 -23.83 -4.75 -24.05
C GLU A 100 -22.41 -4.97 -23.53
N THR A 101 -21.48 -5.33 -24.43
CA THR A 101 -20.07 -5.54 -24.06
C THR A 101 -19.45 -4.26 -23.51
N THR A 102 -19.75 -3.11 -24.12
CA THR A 102 -19.24 -1.80 -23.67
C THR A 102 -19.70 -1.47 -22.26
N VAL A 103 -21.00 -1.62 -21.98
CA VAL A 103 -21.57 -1.40 -20.64
C VAL A 103 -20.94 -2.34 -19.63
N ARG A 104 -20.87 -3.63 -19.94
CA ARG A 104 -20.32 -4.63 -19.02
C ARG A 104 -18.85 -4.39 -18.69
N VAL A 105 -18.04 -3.97 -19.67
CA VAL A 105 -16.64 -3.63 -19.41
C VAL A 105 -16.54 -2.38 -18.53
N GLN A 106 -17.37 -1.36 -18.76
CA GLN A 106 -17.40 -0.17 -17.89
C GLN A 106 -17.76 -0.52 -16.44
N GLU A 107 -18.78 -1.36 -16.22
CA GLU A 107 -19.18 -1.83 -14.88
C GLU A 107 -18.07 -2.61 -14.17
N ILE A 108 -17.34 -3.47 -14.90
CA ILE A 108 -16.19 -4.21 -14.35
C ILE A 108 -15.09 -3.23 -13.92
N PHE A 109 -14.78 -2.21 -14.72
CA PHE A 109 -13.78 -1.21 -14.36
C PHE A 109 -14.20 -0.35 -13.17
N GLU A 110 -15.47 0.01 -13.06
CA GLU A 110 -15.99 0.73 -11.89
C GLU A 110 -15.90 -0.11 -10.61
N THR A 111 -16.27 -1.39 -10.70
CA THR A 111 -16.15 -2.34 -9.58
C THR A 111 -14.70 -2.49 -9.15
N PHE A 112 -13.81 -2.73 -10.12
CA PHE A 112 -12.38 -2.86 -9.86
C PHE A 112 -11.81 -1.61 -9.17
N ARG A 113 -12.18 -0.41 -9.64
CA ARG A 113 -11.76 0.86 -9.02
C ARG A 113 -12.24 0.97 -7.57
N ALA A 114 -13.49 0.57 -7.29
CA ALA A 114 -14.02 0.58 -5.93
C ALA A 114 -13.27 -0.40 -5.01
N ASP A 115 -13.00 -1.61 -5.49
CA ASP A 115 -12.23 -2.61 -4.74
C ASP A 115 -10.81 -2.14 -4.42
N LEU A 116 -10.16 -1.45 -5.36
CA LEU A 116 -8.83 -0.88 -5.17
C LEU A 116 -8.81 0.28 -4.19
N ALA A 117 -9.83 1.14 -4.22
CA ALA A 117 -9.98 2.19 -3.22
C ALA A 117 -10.14 1.60 -1.82
N ARG A 118 -10.94 0.53 -1.67
CA ARG A 118 -11.09 -0.21 -0.42
C ARG A 118 -9.78 -0.84 0.03
N LEU A 119 -9.09 -1.56 -0.85
CA LEU A 119 -7.82 -2.22 -0.55
C LEU A 119 -6.72 -1.21 -0.20
N GLY A 120 -6.69 -0.06 -0.88
CA GLY A 120 -5.79 1.05 -0.54
C GLY A 120 -6.04 1.61 0.85
N GLY A 121 -7.31 1.74 1.25
CA GLY A 121 -7.69 2.12 2.62
C GLY A 121 -7.23 1.09 3.66
N GLU A 122 -7.51 -0.19 3.42
CA GLU A 122 -7.11 -1.30 4.31
C GLU A 122 -5.58 -1.38 4.49
N LEU A 123 -4.82 -1.19 3.40
CA LEU A 123 -3.36 -1.14 3.47
C LEU A 123 -2.86 0.05 4.29
N ASN A 124 -3.48 1.21 4.15
CA ASN A 124 -3.12 2.39 4.93
C ASN A 124 -3.43 2.19 6.42
N ASP A 125 -4.58 1.59 6.75
CA ASP A 125 -4.94 1.25 8.13
C ASP A 125 -3.91 0.30 8.76
N VAL A 126 -3.51 -0.75 8.03
CA VAL A 126 -2.47 -1.69 8.49
C VAL A 126 -1.13 -0.98 8.65
N ALA A 127 -0.72 -0.13 7.72
CA ALA A 127 0.54 0.60 7.79
C ALA A 127 0.55 1.57 8.99
N THR A 128 -0.56 2.25 9.25
CA THR A 128 -0.74 3.15 10.39
C THR A 128 -0.67 2.38 11.71
N GLN A 129 -1.34 1.22 11.81
CA GLN A 129 -1.27 0.35 12.99
C GLN A 129 0.15 -0.18 13.21
N PHE A 130 0.83 -0.61 12.15
CA PHE A 130 2.21 -1.07 12.21
C PHE A 130 3.13 0.06 12.73
N ASN A 131 2.98 1.28 12.22
CA ASN A 131 3.74 2.42 12.70
C ASN A 131 3.47 2.71 14.18
N ALA A 132 2.21 2.68 14.62
CA ALA A 132 1.86 2.87 16.03
C ALA A 132 2.53 1.81 16.94
N VAL A 133 2.52 0.53 16.53
CA VAL A 133 3.21 -0.55 17.25
C VAL A 133 4.72 -0.34 17.24
N ALA A 134 5.30 0.07 16.12
CA ALA A 134 6.73 0.32 16.00
C ALA A 134 7.19 1.48 16.90
N VAL A 135 6.40 2.56 16.98
CA VAL A 135 6.64 3.68 17.89
C VAL A 135 6.56 3.22 19.35
N ALA A 136 5.49 2.51 19.75
CA ALA A 136 5.35 2.02 21.11
C ALA A 136 6.47 1.04 21.52
N ALA A 137 6.90 0.18 20.60
CA ALA A 137 8.04 -0.70 20.79
C ALA A 137 9.35 0.10 20.91
N GLY A 138 9.51 1.17 20.12
CA GLY A 138 10.66 2.05 20.21
C GLY A 138 10.73 2.84 21.50
N GLU A 139 9.61 3.37 21.99
CA GLU A 139 9.50 4.00 23.31
C GLU A 139 9.83 3.04 24.45
N SER A 140 9.37 1.79 24.34
CA SER A 140 9.70 0.73 25.30
C SER A 140 11.19 0.40 25.29
N ALA A 141 11.81 0.29 24.11
CA ALA A 141 13.25 0.08 23.97
C ALA A 141 14.04 1.27 24.53
N GLY A 142 13.63 2.51 24.25
CA GLY A 142 14.23 3.72 24.81
C GLY A 142 14.17 3.76 26.34
N SER A 143 13.01 3.40 26.91
CA SER A 143 12.80 3.33 28.36
C SER A 143 13.67 2.25 29.02
N LEU A 144 13.81 1.09 28.37
CA LEU A 144 14.74 0.04 28.82
C LEU A 144 16.19 0.52 28.80
N GLY A 145 16.60 1.20 27.73
CA GLY A 145 17.94 1.80 27.65
C GLY A 145 18.20 2.78 28.80
N GLN A 146 17.25 3.67 29.10
CA GLN A 146 17.36 4.59 30.23
C GLN A 146 17.41 3.87 31.59
N ALA A 147 16.60 2.84 31.78
CA ALA A 147 16.61 2.04 33.01
C ALA A 147 17.97 1.32 33.20
N MET A 148 18.55 0.82 32.12
CA MET A 148 19.89 0.21 32.13
C MET A 148 20.98 1.25 32.45
N ASP A 149 20.91 2.46 31.90
CA ASP A 149 21.83 3.54 32.25
C ASP A 149 21.73 3.89 33.74
N ALA A 150 20.51 4.00 34.27
CA ALA A 150 20.27 4.29 35.68
C ALA A 150 20.83 3.18 36.59
N GLN A 151 20.65 1.91 36.21
CA GLN A 151 21.25 0.78 36.91
C GLN A 151 22.77 0.80 36.84
N ALA A 152 23.35 1.14 35.70
CA ALA A 152 24.80 1.28 35.55
C ALA A 152 25.38 2.36 36.47
N VAL A 153 24.72 3.51 36.57
CA VAL A 153 25.12 4.61 37.48
C VAL A 153 25.00 4.18 38.94
N GLN A 154 23.88 3.55 39.33
CA GLN A 154 23.70 3.04 40.69
C GLN A 154 24.76 1.98 41.05
N LEU A 155 25.07 1.08 40.11
CA LEU A 155 26.10 0.07 40.32
C LEU A 155 27.48 0.73 40.50
N ASP A 156 27.83 1.71 39.67
CA ASP A 156 29.08 2.47 39.79
C ASP A 156 29.17 3.21 41.14
N GLU A 157 28.09 3.86 41.58
CA GLU A 157 28.04 4.54 42.89
C GLU A 157 28.21 3.55 44.05
N ILE A 158 27.52 2.40 44.03
CA ILE A 158 27.65 1.36 45.05
C ILE A 158 29.09 0.82 45.07
N MET A 159 29.69 0.61 43.91
CA MET A 159 31.06 0.09 43.80
C MET A 159 32.11 1.10 44.27
N ASN A 160 31.92 2.38 44.02
CA ASN A 160 32.87 3.44 44.39
C ASN A 160 32.70 3.94 45.83
N THR A 161 31.49 3.87 46.40
CA THR A 161 31.19 4.46 47.72
C THR A 161 30.78 3.45 48.78
N GLY A 162 30.41 2.22 48.40
CA GLY A 162 29.95 1.18 49.32
C GLY A 162 28.57 1.42 49.95
N ILE A 163 27.85 2.45 49.53
CA ILE A 163 26.54 2.84 50.08
C ILE A 163 25.43 2.50 49.09
N THR A 164 24.48 1.69 49.49
CA THR A 164 23.18 1.53 48.82
C THR A 164 22.21 2.57 49.34
N ARG A 165 21.76 3.50 48.49
CA ARG A 165 20.60 4.36 48.81
C ARG A 165 19.32 3.57 48.55
N VAL A 166 18.61 3.23 49.64
CA VAL A 166 17.22 2.71 49.64
C VAL A 166 16.26 3.87 49.42
#